data_AF-A0A1S3XL65-F1
#
_entry.id   AF-A0A1S3XL65-F1
#
_cell.length_a   1.000
_cell.length_b   1.000
_cell.length_c   1.000
_cell.angle_alpha   90.00
_cell.angle_beta   90.00
_cell.angle_gamma   90.00
#
_symmetry.space_group_name_H-M   'P 1'
#
loop_
_entity.id
_entity.type
_entity.pdbx_description
1 polymer ?
#
loop_
_entity_poly.entity_id
_entity_poly.type
_entity_poly.pdbx_seq_one_letter_code
_entity_poly.pdbx_strand_id
1 'polypeptide(L)'
;MIQAERILIQHALMDPLNERFVFLSDSCIPLYNFSYTYDYIMSTPNSFVDSFADTKEGRYNPKMDPLIPVQSWRKGSQWAVLNRKHADIAVKDERLFPMFQLHCKKKPLPEFWRDQYVERERKGWHPVTYKLADATPLLIQSIKLFRN
;
A
#
# COMPACT_ATOMS: atom_id res chain seq x y z
N MET A 1 -8.59 -7.23 -5.99
CA MET A 1 -7.68 -6.95 -4.86
C MET A 1 -8.25 -5.84 -3.99
N ILE A 2 -8.22 -4.57 -4.41
CA ILE A 2 -8.72 -3.44 -3.59
C ILE A 2 -10.18 -3.62 -3.10
N GLN A 3 -11.09 -4.11 -3.94
CA GLN A 3 -12.47 -4.37 -3.50
C GLN A 3 -12.55 -5.43 -2.39
N ALA A 4 -11.72 -6.48 -2.45
CA ALA A 4 -11.68 -7.52 -1.44
C ALA A 4 -11.12 -6.97 -0.12
N GLU A 5 -10.07 -6.14 -0.18
CA GLU A 5 -9.51 -5.46 0.99
C GLU A 5 -10.54 -4.56 1.68
N ARG A 6 -11.33 -3.80 0.90
CA ARG A 6 -12.42 -2.98 1.46
C ARG A 6 -13.46 -3.83 2.18
N ILE A 7 -13.85 -4.97 1.61
CA ILE A 7 -14.78 -5.91 2.25
C ILE A 7 -14.19 -6.47 3.55
N LEU A 8 -12.90 -6.85 3.55
CA LEU A 8 -12.21 -7.32 4.76
C LEU A 8 -12.20 -6.26 5.86
N ILE A 9 -11.87 -5.00 5.53
CA ILE A 9 -11.91 -3.89 6.48
C ILE A 9 -13.34 -3.70 7.00
N GLN A 10 -14.35 -3.71 6.12
CA GLN A 10 -15.75 -3.52 6.51
C GLN A 10 -16.20 -4.55 7.54
N HIS A 11 -15.85 -5.83 7.33
CA HIS A 11 -16.15 -6.88 8.30
C HIS A 11 -15.37 -6.70 9.60
N ALA A 12 -14.09 -6.36 9.54
CA ALA A 12 -13.29 -6.12 10.73
C ALA A 12 -13.77 -4.92 11.55
N LEU A 13 -14.36 -3.89 10.91
CA LEU A 13 -14.92 -2.71 11.57
C LEU A 13 -16.17 -3.02 12.41
N MET A 14 -16.84 -4.16 12.15
CA MET A 14 -18.01 -4.58 12.92
C MET A 14 -17.69 -4.83 14.40
N ASP A 15 -16.45 -5.22 14.70
CA ASP A 15 -15.96 -5.29 16.08
C ASP A 15 -15.55 -3.88 16.55
N PRO A 16 -16.19 -3.32 17.60
CA PRO A 16 -15.83 -2.01 18.12
C PRO A 16 -14.45 -1.98 18.79
N LEU A 17 -13.87 -3.12 19.16
CA LEU A 17 -12.56 -3.21 19.81
C LEU A 17 -11.39 -3.17 18.81
N ASN A 18 -11.67 -3.31 17.51
CA ASN A 18 -10.65 -3.23 16.47
C ASN A 18 -10.22 -1.78 16.22
N GLU A 19 -9.02 -1.42 16.68
CA GLU A 19 -8.43 -0.08 16.56
C GLU A 19 -7.42 0.08 15.42
N ARG A 20 -6.87 -1.04 14.94
CA ARG A 20 -5.82 -1.09 13.91
C ARG A 20 -6.12 -2.22 12.91
N PHE A 21 -5.91 -1.93 11.63
CA PHE A 21 -6.23 -2.81 10.51
C PHE A 21 -4.95 -3.02 9.70
N VAL A 22 -4.42 -4.25 9.74
CA VAL A 22 -3.14 -4.60 9.13
C VAL A 22 -3.39 -5.60 8.00
N PHE A 23 -2.84 -5.33 6.81
CA PHE A 23 -2.85 -6.31 5.72
C PHE A 23 -1.62 -7.20 5.78
N LEU A 24 -1.83 -8.51 5.72
CA LEU A 24 -0.79 -9.55 5.70
C LEU A 24 -1.18 -10.65 4.68
N SER A 25 -0.19 -11.42 4.24
CA SER A 25 -0.40 -12.67 3.49
C SER A 25 0.27 -13.85 4.19
N ASP A 26 0.03 -15.04 3.64
CA ASP A 26 0.70 -16.30 3.99
C ASP A 26 2.24 -16.24 3.90
N SER A 27 2.79 -15.33 3.09
CA SER A 27 4.23 -15.11 2.97
C SER A 27 4.81 -14.11 3.99
N CYS A 28 4.00 -13.50 4.85
CA CYS A 28 4.49 -12.53 5.84
C CYS A 28 5.11 -13.23 7.05
N ILE A 29 6.35 -12.84 7.40
CA ILE A 29 7.07 -13.37 8.57
C ILE A 29 7.32 -12.22 9.56
N PRO A 30 6.84 -12.31 10.81
CA PRO A 30 7.10 -11.27 11.81
C PRO A 30 8.58 -11.24 12.16
N LEU A 31 9.19 -10.05 12.07
CA LEU A 31 10.58 -9.86 12.49
C LEU A 31 10.68 -9.65 14.00
N TYR A 32 9.72 -8.96 14.60
CA TYR A 32 9.67 -8.69 16.04
C TYR A 32 8.60 -9.53 16.71
N ASN A 33 8.70 -9.68 18.04
CA ASN A 33 7.66 -10.35 18.81
C ASN A 33 6.36 -9.51 18.80
N PHE A 34 5.27 -10.14 19.23
CA PHE A 34 3.96 -9.51 19.23
C PHE A 34 3.91 -8.26 20.09
N SER A 35 4.41 -8.30 21.34
CA SER A 35 4.36 -7.16 22.26
C SER A 35 5.04 -5.93 21.68
N TYR A 36 6.26 -6.06 21.17
CA TYR A 36 6.96 -4.96 20.51
C TYR A 36 6.17 -4.39 19.32
N THR A 37 5.64 -5.27 18.47
CA THR A 37 4.89 -4.87 17.27
C THR A 37 3.59 -4.15 17.65
N TYR A 38 2.88 -4.68 18.64
CA TYR A 38 1.65 -4.10 19.17
C TYR A 38 1.93 -2.71 19.75
N ASP A 39 2.89 -2.60 20.66
CA ASP A 39 3.24 -1.33 21.31
C ASP A 39 3.67 -0.29 20.28
N TYR A 40 4.47 -0.67 19.28
CA TYR A 40 4.89 0.22 18.20
C TYR A 40 3.71 0.74 17.39
N ILE A 41 2.82 -0.14 16.92
CA ILE A 41 1.67 0.23 16.09
C ILE A 41 0.64 1.06 16.89
N MET A 42 0.48 0.75 18.18
CA MET A 42 -0.49 1.42 19.06
C MET A 42 0.03 2.75 19.62
N SER A 43 1.34 2.94 19.72
CA SER A 43 1.97 4.14 20.30
C SER A 43 1.70 5.45 19.54
N THR A 44 1.27 5.37 18.27
CA THR A 44 1.04 6.53 17.42
C THR A 44 -0.41 6.60 16.95
N PRO A 45 -1.01 7.80 16.85
CA PRO A 45 -2.34 7.96 16.25
C PRO A 45 -2.32 7.81 14.72
N ASN A 46 -1.14 7.73 14.11
CA ASN A 46 -0.99 7.74 12.66
C ASN A 46 -1.21 6.34 12.05
N SER A 47 -1.57 6.33 10.77
CA SER A 47 -1.53 5.12 9.95
C SER A 47 -0.17 4.98 9.27
N PHE A 48 0.23 3.75 8.98
CA PHE A 48 1.46 3.44 8.29
C PHE A 48 1.13 3.06 6.85
N VAL A 49 1.52 3.92 5.92
CA VAL A 49 1.30 3.74 4.48
C VAL A 49 2.55 4.17 3.73
N ASP A 50 2.87 3.46 2.66
CA ASP A 50 3.87 3.94 1.70
C ASP A 50 3.21 4.97 0.78
N SER A 51 3.86 6.13 0.63
CA SER A 51 3.38 7.20 -0.24
C SER A 51 4.54 7.90 -0.93
N PHE A 52 4.70 7.65 -2.22
CA PHE A 52 5.75 8.23 -3.05
C PHE A 52 5.18 8.79 -4.36
N ALA A 53 5.88 9.76 -4.94
CA ALA A 53 5.52 10.30 -6.24
C ALA A 53 5.66 9.23 -7.34
N ASP A 54 4.74 9.23 -8.31
CA ASP A 54 4.82 8.32 -9.45
C ASP A 54 5.80 8.88 -10.50
N THR A 55 7.09 8.63 -10.29
CA THR A 55 8.19 9.16 -11.12
C THR A 55 8.34 8.48 -12.48
N LYS A 56 7.62 7.38 -12.73
CA LYS A 56 7.72 6.57 -13.96
C LYS A 56 6.54 6.76 -14.89
N GLU A 57 5.91 7.93 -14.83
CA GLU A 57 4.82 8.47 -15.68
C GLU A 57 4.03 7.42 -16.49
N GLY A 58 2.77 7.19 -16.12
CA GLY A 58 1.85 6.39 -16.95
C GLY A 58 0.81 5.54 -16.21
N ARG A 59 0.75 5.57 -14.87
CA ARG A 59 -0.34 4.91 -14.12
C ARG A 59 -1.53 5.84 -13.89
N TYR A 60 -1.27 7.13 -13.72
CA TYR A 60 -2.31 8.13 -13.57
C TYR A 60 -3.09 8.28 -14.89
N ASN A 61 -4.41 8.35 -14.78
CA ASN A 61 -5.30 8.59 -15.90
C ASN A 61 -5.88 10.01 -15.75
N PRO A 62 -5.60 10.95 -16.69
CA PRO A 62 -6.10 12.32 -16.61
C PRO A 62 -7.62 12.47 -16.47
N LYS A 63 -8.40 11.45 -16.86
CA LYS A 63 -9.87 11.44 -16.67
C LYS A 63 -10.31 11.35 -15.21
N MET A 64 -9.39 11.11 -14.28
CA MET A 64 -9.68 11.15 -12.84
C MET A 64 -9.69 12.57 -12.27
N ASP A 65 -9.17 13.55 -13.01
CA ASP A 65 -9.27 14.97 -12.67
C ASP A 65 -10.72 15.48 -12.89
N PRO A 66 -11.27 16.36 -12.05
CA PRO A 66 -10.65 17.00 -10.88
C PRO A 66 -10.83 16.23 -9.57
N LEU A 67 -11.49 15.06 -9.58
CA LEU A 67 -11.79 14.34 -8.34
C LEU A 67 -10.53 13.80 -7.65
N ILE A 68 -9.57 13.31 -8.44
CA ILE A 68 -8.24 12.87 -7.99
C ILE A 68 -7.22 13.69 -8.78
N PRO A 69 -6.84 14.89 -8.32
CA PRO A 69 -5.87 15.70 -9.03
C PRO A 69 -4.51 15.02 -9.10
N VAL A 70 -3.75 15.25 -10.17
CA VAL A 70 -2.44 14.62 -10.38
C VAL A 70 -1.45 14.92 -9.25
N GLN A 71 -1.51 16.11 -8.65
CA GLN A 71 -0.68 16.48 -7.49
C GLN A 71 -1.00 15.68 -6.22
N SER A 72 -2.21 15.13 -6.13
CA SER A 72 -2.65 14.25 -5.03
C SER A 72 -2.40 12.77 -5.34
N TRP A 73 -2.00 12.43 -6.57
CA TRP A 73 -1.68 11.06 -6.95
C TRP A 73 -0.39 10.59 -6.29
N ARG A 74 -0.49 9.50 -5.53
CA ARG A 74 0.64 8.85 -4.88
C ARG A 74 0.63 7.36 -5.21
N LYS A 75 1.82 6.79 -5.32
CA LYS A 75 2.04 5.35 -5.42
C LYS A 75 2.49 4.83 -4.06
N GLY A 76 2.08 3.62 -3.73
CA GLY A 76 2.38 2.96 -2.46
C GLY A 76 2.50 1.44 -2.63
N SER A 77 2.96 0.78 -1.57
CA SER A 77 2.77 -0.64 -1.36
C SER A 77 1.30 -0.95 -1.04
N GLN A 78 0.89 -2.20 -1.29
CA GLN A 78 -0.39 -2.72 -0.81
C GLN A 78 -0.40 -2.87 0.72
N TRP A 79 0.78 -3.12 1.32
CA TRP A 79 0.93 -3.29 2.76
C TRP A 79 0.71 -1.96 3.48
N ALA A 80 -0.25 -1.95 4.40
CA ALA A 80 -0.63 -0.79 5.19
C ALA A 80 -1.11 -1.20 6.58
N VAL A 81 -0.99 -0.27 7.52
CA VAL A 81 -1.64 -0.32 8.83
C VAL A 81 -2.52 0.91 8.97
N LEU A 82 -3.84 0.72 8.97
CA LEU A 82 -4.80 1.80 9.14
C LEU A 82 -5.25 1.89 10.58
N ASN A 83 -5.44 3.11 11.08
CA ASN A 83 -6.23 3.35 12.28
C ASN A 83 -7.73 3.22 11.93
N ARG A 84 -8.58 3.07 12.96
CA ARG A 84 -10.02 2.89 12.78
C ARG A 84 -10.69 4.02 11.98
N LYS A 85 -10.28 5.28 12.20
CA LYS A 85 -10.82 6.44 11.46
C LYS A 85 -10.54 6.34 9.96
N HIS A 86 -9.32 6.00 9.57
CA HIS A 86 -8.95 5.87 8.15
C HIS A 86 -9.57 4.62 7.51
N ALA A 87 -9.69 3.52 8.25
CA ALA A 87 -10.41 2.33 7.81
C ALA A 87 -11.88 2.64 7.49
N ASP A 88 -12.56 3.39 8.36
CA ASP A 88 -13.94 3.81 8.17
C ASP A 88 -14.12 4.69 6.92
N ILE A 89 -13.23 5.68 6.75
CA ILE A 89 -13.19 6.53 5.55
C ILE A 89 -12.99 5.69 4.29
N ALA A 90 -12.07 4.72 4.31
CA ALA A 90 -11.77 3.88 3.16
C ALA A 90 -12.95 2.99 2.76
N VAL A 91 -13.73 2.46 3.72
CA VAL A 91 -14.89 1.61 3.42
C VAL A 91 -16.10 2.41 2.96
N LYS A 92 -16.33 3.58 3.58
CA LYS A 92 -17.46 4.48 3.26
C LYS A 92 -17.24 5.35 2.03
N ASP A 93 -16.08 5.27 1.40
CA ASP A 93 -15.81 6.05 0.19
C ASP A 93 -16.70 5.57 -0.98
N GLU A 94 -17.55 6.47 -1.47
CA GLU A 94 -18.44 6.27 -2.61
C GLU A 94 -17.99 7.04 -3.86
N ARG A 95 -16.86 7.76 -3.79
CA ARG A 95 -16.45 8.71 -4.84
C ARG A 95 -15.13 8.31 -5.48
N LEU A 96 -14.09 8.09 -4.68
CA LEU A 96 -12.75 7.83 -5.19
C LEU A 96 -12.64 6.42 -5.78
N PHE A 97 -13.11 5.40 -5.06
CA PHE A 97 -13.01 4.02 -5.47
C PHE A 97 -13.73 3.71 -6.79
N PRO A 98 -14.96 4.19 -7.05
CA PRO A 98 -15.57 4.07 -8.37
C PRO A 98 -14.75 4.75 -9.48
N MET A 99 -14.15 5.92 -9.22
CA MET A 99 -13.27 6.56 -10.20
C MET A 99 -12.04 5.70 -10.54
N PHE A 100 -11.42 5.09 -9.52
CA PHE A 100 -10.35 4.13 -9.73
C PHE A 100 -10.85 2.92 -10.55
N GLN A 101 -12.03 2.39 -10.27
CA GLN A 101 -12.61 1.26 -11.04
C GLN A 101 -12.85 1.63 -12.53
N LEU A 102 -13.28 2.86 -12.80
CA LEU A 102 -13.54 3.35 -14.16
C LEU A 102 -12.26 3.59 -14.96
N HIS A 103 -11.19 4.08 -14.31
CA HIS A 103 -10.07 4.68 -15.02
C HIS A 103 -8.72 3.98 -14.81
N CYS A 104 -8.55 3.20 -13.74
CA CYS A 104 -7.37 2.35 -13.57
C CYS A 104 -7.55 1.04 -14.34
N LYS A 105 -6.68 0.83 -15.34
CA LYS A 105 -6.77 -0.32 -16.22
C LYS A 105 -6.10 -1.56 -15.61
N LYS A 106 -6.62 -2.75 -15.93
CA LYS A 106 -5.91 -4.03 -15.76
C LYS A 106 -4.77 -4.24 -16.77
N LYS A 107 -4.72 -3.45 -17.86
CA LYS A 107 -3.70 -3.51 -18.92
C LYS A 107 -3.03 -2.13 -19.08
N PRO A 108 -1.73 -2.07 -19.44
CA PRO A 108 -1.08 -0.79 -19.73
C PRO A 108 -1.84 -0.01 -20.81
N LEU A 109 -1.74 1.32 -20.77
CA LEU A 109 -2.31 2.20 -21.80
C LEU A 109 -1.81 1.78 -23.20
N PRO A 110 -2.63 1.94 -24.27
CA PRO A 110 -2.19 1.73 -25.64
C PRO A 110 -0.91 2.52 -25.94
N GLU A 111 -0.08 2.02 -26.87
CA GLU A 111 1.26 2.59 -27.16
C GLU A 111 1.27 4.08 -27.45
N PHE A 112 0.23 4.64 -28.05
CA PHE A 112 0.14 6.06 -28.38
C PHE A 112 0.02 7.02 -27.17
N TRP A 113 -0.11 6.49 -25.94
CA TRP A 113 0.00 7.30 -24.71
C TRP A 113 1.40 7.24 -24.08
N ARG A 114 2.38 6.59 -24.73
CA ARG A 114 3.77 6.42 -24.26
C ARG A 114 4.77 7.38 -24.91
N ASP A 115 4.32 8.50 -25.48
CA ASP A 115 5.19 9.43 -26.21
C ASP A 115 6.08 10.34 -25.33
N GLN A 116 6.20 10.05 -24.03
CA GLN A 116 7.24 10.64 -23.18
C GLN A 116 8.26 9.56 -22.80
N TYR A 117 9.27 9.40 -23.66
CA TYR A 117 10.44 8.58 -23.39
C TYR A 117 11.28 9.26 -22.28
N VAL A 118 11.07 8.87 -21.03
CA VAL A 118 12.01 9.17 -19.94
C VAL A 118 12.91 7.96 -19.73
N GLU A 119 14.22 8.21 -19.79
CA GLU A 119 15.28 7.22 -19.67
C GLU A 119 15.13 6.40 -18.36
N ARG A 120 15.14 5.07 -18.49
CA ARG A 120 14.88 4.16 -17.37
C ARG A 120 16.12 4.01 -16.49
N GLU A 121 16.23 4.80 -15.43
CA GLU A 121 17.15 4.45 -14.34
C GLU A 121 16.73 3.12 -13.67
N ARG A 122 17.68 2.18 -13.59
CA ARG A 122 17.55 0.86 -12.97
C ARG A 122 17.63 0.89 -11.43
N LYS A 123 17.26 2.00 -10.79
CA LYS A 123 17.08 2.03 -9.33
C LYS A 123 15.65 1.59 -9.02
N GLY A 124 15.51 0.33 -8.62
CA GLY A 124 14.21 -0.24 -8.28
C GLY A 124 13.69 0.34 -6.97
N TRP A 125 12.58 1.09 -7.02
CA TRP A 125 11.82 1.56 -5.85
C TRP A 125 10.95 0.46 -5.22
N HIS A 126 11.16 -0.79 -5.61
CA HIS A 126 10.37 -1.91 -5.12
C HIS A 126 11.03 -2.47 -3.86
N PRO A 127 10.25 -2.81 -2.83
CA PRO A 127 10.78 -3.55 -1.68
C PRO A 127 11.56 -4.77 -2.16
N VAL A 128 12.70 -5.06 -1.50
CA VAL A 128 13.47 -6.26 -1.78
C VAL A 128 12.57 -7.47 -1.54
N THR A 129 12.44 -8.32 -2.55
CA THR A 129 11.65 -9.54 -2.48
C THR A 129 12.54 -10.71 -2.07
N TYR A 130 12.11 -11.48 -1.08
CA TYR A 130 12.78 -12.67 -0.61
C TYR A 130 11.94 -13.91 -0.91
N LYS A 131 12.58 -15.02 -1.24
CA LYS A 131 11.97 -16.34 -1.33
C LYS A 131 11.92 -16.97 0.07
N LEU A 132 11.08 -17.98 0.24
CA LEU A 132 11.02 -18.74 1.49
C LEU A 132 12.39 -19.31 1.90
N ALA A 133 13.17 -19.80 0.94
CA ALA A 133 14.53 -20.30 1.18
C ALA A 133 15.51 -19.23 1.68
N ASP A 134 15.22 -17.95 1.45
CA ASP A 134 16.08 -16.84 1.89
C ASP A 134 15.87 -16.51 3.37
N ALA A 135 14.76 -16.92 3.99
CA ALA A 135 14.35 -16.60 5.36
C ALA A 135 15.20 -17.29 6.46
N THR A 136 16.52 -17.15 6.36
CA THR A 136 17.49 -17.65 7.32
C THR A 136 17.56 -16.73 8.56
N PRO A 137 17.92 -17.26 9.74
CA PRO A 137 18.12 -16.45 10.95
C PRO A 137 19.12 -15.29 10.74
N LEU A 138 20.19 -15.53 9.97
CA LEU A 138 21.21 -14.53 9.65
C LEU A 138 20.64 -13.36 8.82
N LEU A 139 19.84 -13.67 7.80
CA LEU A 139 19.18 -12.63 7.00
C LEU A 139 18.18 -11.84 7.83
N ILE A 140 17.37 -12.52 8.65
CA ILE A 140 16.40 -11.87 9.54
C ILE A 140 17.13 -10.92 10.50
N GLN A 141 18.27 -11.33 11.05
CA GLN A 141 19.08 -10.49 11.93
C GLN A 141 19.69 -9.30 11.18
N SER A 142 20.20 -9.48 9.95
CA SER A 142 20.75 -8.38 9.17
C SER A 142 19.69 -7.32 8.83
N ILE A 143 18.47 -7.74 8.47
CA ILE A 143 17.34 -6.82 8.21
C ILE A 143 17.00 -5.99 9.45
N LYS A 144 17.06 -6.57 10.65
CA LYS A 144 16.83 -5.84 11.90
C LYS A 144 17.91 -4.78 12.17
N LEU A 145 19.17 -5.08 11.84
CA LEU A 145 20.29 -4.17 12.09
C LEU A 145 20.31 -2.95 11.16
N PHE A 146 19.73 -3.04 9.95
CA PHE A 146 19.67 -1.92 9.00
C PHE A 146 18.75 -0.75 9.41
N ARG A 147 17.94 -0.91 10.46
CA ARG A 147 16.94 0.10 10.88
C ARG A 147 17.20 0.72 12.26
N ASN A 148 18.38 0.49 12.86
CA ASN A 148 18.86 1.24 14.03
C ASN A 148 19.86 2.32 13.60
#